data_AF-A0AAW0LW34-F1
#
_entry.id   AF-A0AAW0LW34-F1
#
_cell.length_a   1.000
_cell.length_b   1.000
_cell.length_c   1.000
_cell.angle_alpha   90.00
_cell.angle_beta   90.00
_cell.angle_gamma   90.00
#
_symmetry.space_group_name_H-M   'P 1'
#
loop_
_entity.id
_entity.type
_entity.pdbx_description
1 polymer ?
#
loop_
_entity_poly.entity_id
_entity_poly.type
_entity_poly.pdbx_seq_one_letter_code
_entity_poly.pdbx_strand_id
1 'polypeptide(L)'
;MNRENVEAIGTTLGILEQVDVSSTSECRGRYIQVRVSIDISKPLCRGRFMNVGDLDLQWISFQYERLPIYYYRCGLLNHDERDYQLLTDKTGTSHTNNQQYGP
;
A
#
# COMPACT_ATOMS: atom_id res chain seq x y z
N MET A 1 12.94 -14.00 -0.18
CA MET A 1 13.25 -12.61 -0.59
C MET A 1 14.33 -12.11 0.37
N ASN A 2 15.39 -11.49 -0.13
CA ASN A 2 16.48 -10.99 0.72
C ASN A 2 16.13 -9.61 1.31
N ARG A 3 16.91 -9.15 2.29
CA ARG A 3 16.69 -7.86 2.96
C ARG A 3 16.78 -6.67 2.00
N GLU A 4 17.75 -6.68 1.09
CA GLU A 4 17.97 -5.60 0.12
C GLU A 4 16.77 -5.39 -0.80
N ASN A 5 16.16 -6.46 -1.30
CA ASN A 5 14.95 -6.34 -2.13
C ASN A 5 13.78 -5.78 -1.32
N VAL A 6 13.65 -6.17 -0.05
CA VAL A 6 12.59 -5.66 0.84
C VAL A 6 12.78 -4.17 1.12
N GLU A 7 14.02 -3.73 1.36
CA GLU A 7 14.35 -2.32 1.56
C GLU A 7 14.07 -1.50 0.30
N ALA A 8 14.46 -2.01 -0.87
CA ALA A 8 14.15 -1.38 -2.15
C ALA A 8 12.64 -1.23 -2.35
N ILE A 9 11.89 -2.32 -2.15
CA ILE A 9 10.42 -2.36 -2.23
C ILE A 9 9.79 -1.32 -1.28
N GLY A 10 10.18 -1.33 -0.01
CA GLY A 10 9.66 -0.41 1.01
C GLY A 10 9.94 1.05 0.69
N THR A 11 11.13 1.35 0.14
CA THR A 11 11.50 2.71 -0.28
C THR A 11 10.64 3.21 -1.45
N THR A 12 10.10 2.32 -2.29
CA THR A 12 9.17 2.75 -3.34
C THR A 12 7.83 3.26 -2.77
N LEU A 13 7.43 2.81 -1.58
CA LEU A 13 6.17 3.21 -0.94
C LEU A 13 6.29 4.55 -0.23
N GLY A 14 7.45 4.85 0.36
CA GLY A 14 7.68 6.05 1.16
C GLY A 14 9.02 5.99 1.88
N ILE A 15 9.12 6.67 3.02
CA ILE A 15 10.35 6.68 3.83
C ILE A 15 10.38 5.41 4.67
N LEU A 16 11.37 4.55 4.43
CA LEU A 16 11.53 3.30 5.15
C LEU A 16 12.06 3.55 6.56
N GLU A 17 11.30 3.13 7.58
CA GLU A 17 11.63 3.29 8.99
C GLU A 17 12.24 2.02 9.58
N GLN A 18 11.67 0.85 9.24
CA GLN A 18 12.09 -0.42 9.80
C GLN A 18 11.80 -1.57 8.84
N VAL A 19 12.70 -2.55 8.80
CA VAL A 19 12.50 -3.83 8.11
C VAL A 19 12.56 -4.94 9.14
N ASP A 20 11.48 -5.69 9.27
CA ASP A 20 11.40 -6.83 10.18
C ASP A 20 11.90 -8.09 9.46
N VAL A 21 13.22 -8.19 9.34
CA VAL A 21 13.90 -9.41 8.86
C VAL A 21 14.61 -10.02 10.04
N SER A 22 14.24 -11.26 10.38
CA SER A 22 14.89 -12.00 11.47
C SER A 22 16.40 -12.10 11.22
N SER A 23 17.19 -12.14 12.30
CA SER A 23 18.66 -12.15 12.26
C SER A 23 19.27 -13.32 11.46
N THR A 24 18.49 -14.32 11.07
CA THR A 24 18.92 -15.47 10.27
C THR A 24 18.66 -15.30 8.76
N SER A 25 18.23 -14.12 8.29
CA SER A 25 17.82 -13.87 6.89
C SER A 25 16.67 -14.76 6.38
N GLU A 26 16.06 -15.54 7.28
CA GLU A 26 14.86 -16.31 7.03
C GLU A 26 13.65 -15.46 7.40
N CYS A 27 12.89 -15.03 6.40
CA CYS A 27 11.58 -14.46 6.60
C CYS A 27 10.67 -15.56 7.18
N ARG A 28 10.54 -15.64 8.51
CA ARG A 28 9.63 -16.58 9.17
C ARG A 28 8.19 -16.09 9.02
N GLY A 29 7.55 -16.43 7.91
CA GLY A 29 6.14 -16.10 7.66
C GLY A 29 5.76 -16.14 6.19
N ARG A 30 4.45 -16.03 5.91
CA ARG A 30 3.93 -15.88 4.53
C ARG A 30 4.17 -14.46 3.97
N TYR A 31 4.52 -13.51 4.81
CA TYR A 31 4.66 -12.09 4.49
C TYR A 31 5.94 -11.54 5.11
N ILE A 32 6.43 -10.43 4.55
CA ILE A 32 7.53 -9.64 5.11
C ILE A 32 6.96 -8.31 5.56
N GLN A 33 7.28 -7.93 6.80
CA GLN A 33 6.76 -6.71 7.40
C GLN A 33 7.81 -5.60 7.30
N VAL A 34 7.36 -4.44 6.82
CA VAL A 34 8.14 -3.21 6.78
C VAL A 34 7.32 -2.09 7.41
N ARG A 35 8.00 -1.17 8.09
CA ARG A 35 7.40 0.08 8.54
C ARG A 35 7.87 1.19 7.62
N VAL A 36 6.92 1.88 7.03
CA VAL A 36 7.16 2.94 6.05
C VAL A 36 6.29 4.14 6.42
N SER A 37 6.90 5.32 6.47
CA SER A 37 6.18 6.60 6.54
C SER A 37 5.68 6.95 5.14
N ILE A 38 4.36 7.01 4.97
CA ILE A 38 3.69 7.26 3.70
C ILE A 38 2.81 8.51 3.76
N ASP A 39 2.57 9.12 2.61
CA ASP A 39 1.68 10.28 2.47
C ASP A 39 0.22 9.82 2.48
N ILE A 40 -0.46 10.06 3.62
CA ILE A 40 -1.86 9.66 3.83
C ILE A 40 -2.88 10.52 3.08
N SER A 41 -2.45 11.64 2.47
CA SER A 41 -3.33 12.45 1.60
C SER A 41 -3.58 11.79 0.24
N LYS A 42 -2.86 10.69 -0.05
CA LYS A 42 -2.99 9.89 -1.27
C LYS A 42 -3.59 8.53 -0.96
N PRO A 43 -4.28 7.90 -1.94
CA PRO A 43 -4.79 6.56 -1.76
C PRO A 43 -3.67 5.55 -1.47
N LEU A 44 -3.94 4.60 -0.58
CA LEU A 44 -2.98 3.55 -0.23
C LEU A 44 -2.64 2.67 -1.44
N CYS A 45 -1.36 2.40 -1.63
CA CYS A 45 -0.89 1.57 -2.74
C CYS A 45 -1.25 0.09 -2.50
N ARG A 46 -2.01 -0.55 -3.39
CA ARG A 46 -2.41 -1.97 -3.26
C ARG A 46 -1.33 -2.96 -3.69
N GLY A 47 -0.45 -2.52 -4.57
CA GLY A 47 0.59 -3.34 -5.15
C GLY A 47 1.30 -2.63 -6.28
N ARG A 48 2.47 -3.16 -6.66
CA ARG A 48 3.28 -2.65 -7.76
C ARG A 48 3.91 -3.80 -8.53
N PHE A 49 4.09 -3.61 -9.82
CA PHE A 49 4.99 -4.44 -10.60
C PHE A 49 6.43 -4.04 -10.32
N MET A 50 7.27 -5.00 -9.93
CA MET A 50 8.68 -4.77 -9.67
C MET A 50 9.52 -5.93 -10.19
N ASN A 51 10.72 -5.59 -10.64
CA ASN A 51 11.74 -6.57 -10.99
C ASN A 51 12.45 -7.00 -9.70
N VAL A 52 12.37 -8.29 -9.39
CA VAL A 52 13.02 -8.86 -8.20
C VAL A 52 14.17 -9.75 -8.68
N GLY A 53 15.37 -9.16 -8.77
CA GLY A 53 16.53 -9.82 -9.39
C GLY A 53 16.41 -9.94 -10.90
N ASP A 54 16.85 -11.07 -11.46
CA ASP A 54 16.84 -11.35 -12.91
C ASP A 54 15.50 -11.93 -13.42
N LEU A 55 14.48 -12.01 -12.57
CA LEU A 55 13.15 -12.49 -12.94
C LEU A 55 12.29 -11.38 -13.55
N ASP A 56 11.35 -11.80 -14.41
CA ASP A 56 10.30 -10.96 -15.01
C ASP A 56 9.52 -10.15 -13.97
N LEU A 57 8.91 -9.04 -14.41
CA LEU A 57 8.06 -8.15 -13.60
C LEU A 57 7.04 -8.94 -12.77
N GLN A 58 7.20 -8.92 -11.44
CA GLN A 58 6.28 -9.57 -10.52
C GLN A 58 5.34 -8.55 -9.89
N TRP A 59 4.05 -8.89 -9.82
CA TRP A 59 3.08 -8.11 -9.05
C TRP A 59 3.27 -8.40 -7.56
N ILE A 60 3.68 -7.39 -6.81
CA ILE A 60 3.83 -7.46 -5.36
C ILE A 60 2.62 -6.77 -4.74
N SER A 61 1.83 -7.52 -3.98
CA SER A 61 0.69 -7.00 -3.22
C SER A 61 1.15 -6.44 -1.88
N PHE A 62 0.58 -5.30 -1.50
CA PHE A 62 0.81 -4.66 -0.21
C PHE A 62 -0.41 -4.83 0.68
N GLN A 63 -0.16 -5.30 1.90
CA GLN A 63 -1.17 -5.41 2.94
C GLN A 63 -0.77 -4.48 4.08
N TYR A 64 -1.74 -3.72 4.57
CA TYR A 64 -1.53 -2.76 5.65
C TYR A 64 -2.12 -3.30 6.94
N GLU A 65 -1.39 -3.14 8.03
CA GLU A 65 -1.85 -3.47 9.37
C GLU A 65 -2.16 -2.20 10.15
N ARG A 66 -3.13 -2.26 11.07
CA ARG A 66 -3.48 -1.18 12.00
C ARG A 66 -3.89 0.13 11.32
N LEU A 67 -4.55 0.06 10.17
CA LEU A 67 -5.13 1.24 9.55
C LEU A 67 -6.29 1.79 10.41
N PRO A 68 -6.33 3.11 10.70
CA PRO A 68 -7.53 3.77 11.24
C PRO A 68 -8.67 3.75 10.20
N ILE A 69 -9.72 4.56 10.41
CA ILE A 69 -10.88 4.66 9.51
C ILE A 69 -10.40 4.74 8.05
N TYR A 70 -10.73 3.73 7.26
CA TYR A 70 -10.30 3.57 5.87
C TYR A 70 -11.52 3.39 4.99
N TYR A 71 -11.71 4.28 4.02
CA TYR A 71 -12.86 4.21 3.11
C TYR A 71 -12.51 3.55 1.80
N TYR A 72 -13.12 2.39 1.58
CA TYR A 72 -12.82 1.45 0.51
C TYR A 72 -13.13 2.00 -0.91
N ARG A 73 -13.95 3.06 -1.04
CA ARG A 73 -14.23 3.66 -2.36
C ARG A 73 -13.14 4.60 -2.85
N CYS A 74 -12.49 5.35 -1.94
CA CYS A 74 -11.46 6.31 -2.33
C CYS A 74 -10.04 5.86 -1.99
N GLY A 75 -9.88 4.84 -1.15
CA GLY A 75 -8.57 4.32 -0.73
C GLY A 75 -7.79 5.28 0.17
N LEU A 76 -8.43 6.35 0.67
CA LEU A 76 -7.84 7.35 1.55
C LEU A 76 -8.07 6.98 3.02
N LEU A 77 -7.10 7.33 3.86
CA LEU A 77 -7.22 7.22 5.30
C LEU A 77 -7.95 8.44 5.87
N ASN A 78 -8.74 8.19 6.92
CA ASN A 78 -9.59 9.17 7.61
C ASN A 78 -10.59 9.88 6.72
N HIS A 79 -10.96 9.28 5.59
CA HIS A 79 -12.04 9.75 4.74
C HIS A 79 -13.31 8.99 5.11
N ASP A 80 -14.45 9.68 5.16
CA ASP A 80 -15.75 9.02 5.21
C ASP A 80 -16.54 9.20 3.91
N GLU A 81 -17.78 8.72 3.90
CA GLU A 81 -18.67 8.83 2.74
C GLU A 81 -19.00 10.29 2.38
N ARG A 82 -19.10 11.18 3.37
CA ARG A 82 -19.39 12.60 3.15
C ARG A 82 -18.20 13.30 2.51
N ASP A 83 -17.00 13.01 3.00
CA ASP A 83 -15.78 13.53 2.40
C ASP A 83 -15.65 13.07 0.95
N TYR A 84 -16.04 11.81 0.67
CA TYR A 84 -16.04 11.26 -0.69
C TYR A 84 -17.02 11.99 -1.61
N GLN A 85 -18.24 12.24 -1.15
CA GLN A 85 -19.24 13.02 -1.89
C GLN A 85 -18.76 14.44 -2.19
N LEU A 86 -18.14 15.12 -1.22
CA LEU A 86 -17.58 16.46 -1.44
C LEU A 86 -16.48 16.47 -2.50
N LEU A 87 -15.64 15.42 -2.56
CA LEU A 87 -14.63 15.28 -3.61
C LEU A 87 -15.25 15.00 -4.98
N THR A 88 -16.25 14.12 -5.07
CA THR A 88 -16.91 13.82 -6.35
C THR A 88 -17.60 15.05 -6.93
N ASP A 89 -18.25 15.85 -6.07
CA ASP A 89 -18.94 17.07 -6.47
C ASP A 89 -17.97 18.16 -6.98
N LYS A 90 -16.80 18.28 -6.33
CA LYS A 90 -15.75 19.22 -6.74
C LYS A 90 -15.03 18.83 -8.03
N THR A 91 -14.83 17.52 -8.24
CA THR A 91 -14.03 17.00 -9.37
C THR A 91 -14.89 16.69 -10.60
N GLY A 92 -16.22 16.72 -10.49
CA GLY A 92 -17.12 16.31 -11.57
C GLY A 92 -16.99 14.82 -11.91
N THR A 93 -16.36 14.03 -11.04
CA THR A 93 -16.18 12.60 -11.24
C THR A 93 -17.51 11.91 -11.00
N SER A 94 -18.21 11.54 -12.08
CA SER A 94 -19.43 10.72 -12.02
C SER A 94 -19.21 9.50 -11.15
N HIS A 95 -20.26 9.04 -10.43
CA HIS A 95 -20.29 7.81 -9.62
C HIS A 95 -19.93 6.57 -10.45
N THR A 96 -18.66 6.39 -10.80
CA THR A 96 -18.19 5.13 -11.35
C THR A 96 -18.16 4.15 -10.19
N ASN A 97 -18.89 3.06 -10.34
CA ASN A 97 -18.96 1.94 -9.40
C ASN A 97 -17.63 1.15 -9.40
N ASN A 98 -16.51 1.87 -9.24
CA ASN A 98 -15.15 1.38 -9.26
C ASN A 98 -14.75 1.09 -7.82
N GLN A 99 -15.35 0.04 -7.25
CA GLN A 99 -14.94 -0.49 -5.96
C GLN A 99 -13.56 -1.15 -6.11
N GLN A 100 -12.51 -0.33 -6.07
CA GLN A 100 -11.14 -0.77 -6.31
C GLN A 100 -10.46 -1.32 -5.05
N TYR A 101 -10.96 -1.00 -3.87
CA TYR A 101 -10.44 -1.50 -2.60
C TYR A 101 -11.55 -2.26 -1.89
N GLY A 102 -11.24 -3.46 -1.38
CA GLY A 102 -12.12 -4.28 -0.53
C GLY A 102 -13.48 -4.69 -1.14
N PRO A 103 -14.11 -5.74 -0.60
CA PRO A 103 -15.55 -5.99 -0.78
C PRO A 103 -16.40 -5.05 0.09
#